data_AF-A0AAU5F171-F1
#
_entry.id   AF-A0AAU5F171-F1
#
_cell.length_a   1.000
_cell.length_b   1.000
_cell.length_c   1.000
_cell.angle_alpha   90.00
_cell.angle_beta   90.00
_cell.angle_gamma   90.00
#
_symmetry.space_group_name_H-M   'P 1'
#
loop_
_entity.id
_entity.type
_entity.pdbx_description
1 polymer ?
#
loop_
_entity_poly.entity_id
_entity_poly.type
_entity_poly.pdbx_seq_one_letter_code
_entity_poly.pdbx_strand_id
1 'polypeptide(L)'
;MLHTDADLAQVLHTGPFHLALRAALAVRGLPLQRVQHHLAGRGVKVGVTSLSYWQQGARRPQRAESLRAVRALEEVLGLPERSLLRLLDDGEAREAERPAGRSYRSLVEASGVVERLIAGLESPVDGGLHTVGHQERVSIGAHRELLGRDSQQVVRAHRDGVDRYLAIHHGDPGCDPSRVQVRAAENCRTGRVRWDTETGVLVAELLFDARLRAGETYFFGYGFEDGTAGSSSEYVRGFSFAGGQYVLQVRFDEHALPARCRRFAQTSAGSTRSPRGDLTLSGRHRTVHLVEQGVRPGILGIDWDWA
;
A
#
# COMPACT_ATOMS: atom_id res chain seq x y z
N MET A 1 22.60 -2.91 -4.28
CA MET A 1 22.90 -1.66 -5.02
C MET A 1 23.34 -0.60 -4.03
N LEU A 2 24.65 -0.28 -4.04
CA LEU A 2 25.23 0.79 -3.22
C LEU A 2 24.66 2.13 -3.69
N HIS A 3 23.96 2.85 -2.81
CA HIS A 3 23.48 4.21 -3.09
C HIS A 3 24.68 5.15 -3.02
N THR A 4 24.84 6.05 -3.99
CA THR A 4 25.94 7.04 -4.00
C THR A 4 25.54 8.29 -3.19
N ASP A 5 26.50 9.06 -2.68
CA ASP A 5 26.23 10.33 -1.95
C ASP A 5 25.45 11.34 -2.82
N ALA A 6 25.57 11.27 -4.15
CA ALA A 6 24.80 12.09 -5.09
C ALA A 6 23.30 11.72 -5.12
N ASP A 7 22.98 10.42 -5.09
CA ASP A 7 21.61 9.93 -4.98
C ASP A 7 20.99 10.33 -3.63
N LEU A 8 21.79 10.33 -2.56
CA LEU A 8 21.38 10.78 -1.24
C LEU A 8 21.02 12.27 -1.23
N ALA A 9 21.84 13.13 -1.85
CA ALA A 9 21.57 14.56 -1.93
C ALA A 9 20.26 14.89 -2.66
N GLN A 10 19.96 14.17 -3.75
CA GLN A 10 18.72 14.35 -4.50
C GLN A 10 17.49 13.91 -3.68
N VAL A 11 17.57 12.76 -3.00
CA VAL A 11 16.45 12.23 -2.19
C VAL A 11 16.25 13.07 -0.91
N LEU A 12 17.29 13.69 -0.35
CA LEU A 12 17.16 14.65 0.76
C LEU A 12 16.54 15.99 0.31
N HIS A 13 16.60 16.33 -0.98
CA HIS A 13 16.03 17.56 -1.49
C HIS A 13 14.54 17.43 -1.88
N THR A 14 14.14 16.33 -2.52
CA THR A 14 12.80 16.17 -3.09
C THR A 14 12.10 14.87 -2.73
N GLY A 15 12.81 13.95 -2.06
CA GLY A 15 12.31 12.62 -1.75
C GLY A 15 11.44 12.57 -0.48
N PRO A 16 10.60 11.53 -0.31
CA PRO A 16 9.84 11.35 0.90
C PRO A 16 10.76 10.96 2.08
N PHE A 17 10.43 11.47 3.27
CA PHE A 17 11.22 11.29 4.51
C PHE A 17 11.76 9.86 4.74
N HIS A 18 10.94 8.82 4.55
CA HIS A 18 11.36 7.43 4.81
C HIS A 18 12.38 6.90 3.79
N LEU A 19 12.30 7.34 2.53
CA LEU A 19 13.30 7.00 1.51
C LEU A 19 14.59 7.75 1.75
N ALA A 20 14.51 9.03 2.15
CA ALA A 20 15.67 9.81 2.54
C ALA A 20 16.38 9.20 3.76
N LEU A 21 15.62 8.77 4.77
CA LEU A 21 16.15 8.09 5.94
C LEU A 21 16.77 6.72 5.59
N ARG A 22 16.11 5.92 4.75
CA ARG A 22 16.63 4.62 4.31
C ARG A 22 17.93 4.78 3.52
N ALA A 23 17.99 5.74 2.59
CA ALA A 23 19.17 6.05 1.82
C ALA A 23 20.31 6.51 2.73
N ALA A 24 20.03 7.41 3.69
CA ALA A 24 21.03 7.88 4.65
C ALA A 24 21.61 6.74 5.50
N LEU A 25 20.77 5.82 6.00
CA LEU A 25 21.21 4.64 6.76
C LEU A 25 22.06 3.69 5.91
N ALA A 26 21.69 3.48 4.65
CA ALA A 26 22.40 2.60 3.73
C ALA A 26 23.77 3.16 3.35
N VAL A 27 23.84 4.45 3.02
CA VAL A 27 25.10 5.14 2.66
C VAL A 27 26.06 5.19 3.85
N ARG A 28 25.54 5.43 5.06
CA ARG A 28 26.36 5.48 6.28
C ARG A 28 26.67 4.10 6.88
N GLY A 29 26.07 3.03 6.35
CA GLY A 29 26.34 1.65 6.79
C GLY A 29 25.98 1.38 8.26
N LEU A 30 25.05 2.14 8.84
CA LEU A 30 24.71 2.05 10.26
C LEU A 30 23.46 1.18 10.49
N PRO A 31 23.57 0.04 11.20
CA PRO A 31 22.41 -0.75 11.58
C PRO A 31 21.57 -0.02 12.62
N LEU A 32 20.24 -0.22 12.59
CA LEU A 32 19.29 0.51 13.43
C LEU A 32 19.57 0.42 14.93
N GLN A 33 20.08 -0.72 15.41
CA GLN A 33 20.47 -0.88 16.82
C GLN A 33 21.65 0.02 17.20
N ARG A 34 22.62 0.21 16.29
CA ARG A 34 23.74 1.12 16.51
C ARG A 34 23.29 2.58 16.49
N VAL A 35 22.34 2.93 15.61
CA VAL A 35 21.73 4.26 15.57
C VAL A 35 20.94 4.55 16.85
N GLN A 36 20.13 3.60 17.32
CA GLN A 36 19.40 3.69 18.58
C GLN A 36 20.34 3.94 19.76
N HIS A 37 21.47 3.22 19.81
CA HIS A 37 22.47 3.38 20.86
C HIS A 37 23.10 4.80 20.86
N HIS A 38 23.41 5.35 19.68
CA HIS A 38 23.92 6.73 19.57
C HIS A 38 22.88 7.78 19.97
N LEU A 39 21.60 7.56 19.63
CA LEU A 39 20.51 8.45 20.04
C LEU A 39 20.29 8.41 21.56
N ALA A 40 20.38 7.22 22.17
CA ALA A 40 20.27 7.06 23.63
C ALA A 40 21.43 7.78 24.36
N GLY A 41 22.65 7.73 23.82
CA GLY A 41 23.80 8.48 24.34
C GLY A 41 23.64 10.00 24.30
N ARG A 42 22.72 10.52 23.46
CA ARG A 42 22.34 11.95 23.39
C ARG A 42 21.08 12.28 24.18
N GLY A 43 20.61 11.36 25.04
CA GLY A 43 19.42 11.55 25.86
C GLY A 43 18.09 11.41 25.09
N VAL A 44 18.11 10.95 23.83
CA VAL A 44 16.91 10.76 23.02
C VAL A 44 16.43 9.32 23.10
N LYS A 45 15.28 9.10 23.75
CA LYS A 45 14.67 7.78 23.90
C LYS A 45 13.80 7.45 22.68
N VAL A 46 14.35 6.70 21.73
CA VAL A 46 13.60 6.14 20.60
C VAL A 46 13.92 4.66 20.47
N GLY A 47 12.89 3.82 20.32
CA GLY A 47 13.04 2.38 20.16
C GLY A 47 13.44 1.97 18.74
N VAL A 48 14.13 0.83 18.59
CA VAL A 48 14.49 0.25 17.28
C VAL A 48 13.25 0.05 16.40
N THR A 49 12.13 -0.37 17.00
CA THR A 49 10.87 -0.56 16.30
C THR A 49 10.33 0.74 15.69
N SER A 50 10.47 1.86 16.40
CA SER A 50 10.07 3.19 15.88
C SER A 50 10.97 3.65 14.73
N LEU A 51 12.28 3.41 14.82
CA LEU A 51 13.22 3.70 13.72
C LEU A 51 12.93 2.84 12.48
N SER A 52 12.62 1.56 12.71
CA SER A 52 12.21 0.62 11.66
C SER A 52 10.94 1.11 10.95
N TYR A 53 9.91 1.50 11.69
CA TYR A 53 8.69 2.05 11.11
C TYR A 53 8.91 3.37 10.36
N TRP A 54 9.84 4.22 10.81
CA TRP A 54 10.21 5.44 10.09
C TRP A 54 10.94 5.14 8.78
N GLN A 55 11.87 4.18 8.77
CA GLN A 55 12.58 3.73 7.57
C GLN A 55 11.65 3.04 6.55
N GLN A 56 10.60 2.40 7.04
CA GLN A 56 9.60 1.71 6.24
C GLN A 56 8.49 2.64 5.75
N GLY A 57 8.41 3.87 6.29
CA GLY A 57 7.33 4.81 5.97
C GLY A 57 6.00 4.47 6.65
N ALA A 58 5.97 3.43 7.50
CA ALA A 58 4.80 2.99 8.26
C ALA A 58 4.39 4.01 9.34
N ARG A 59 5.31 4.89 9.77
CA ARG A 59 5.01 5.99 10.70
C ARG A 59 5.82 7.22 10.37
N ARG A 60 5.20 8.40 10.43
CA ARG A 60 5.90 9.70 10.31
C ARG A 60 6.08 10.36 11.69
N PRO A 61 7.28 10.93 11.98
CA PRO A 61 7.50 11.75 13.15
C PRO A 61 6.67 13.04 13.07
N GLN A 62 5.83 13.32 14.06
CA GLN A 62 5.01 14.56 14.12
C GLN A 62 5.08 15.23 15.50
N ARG A 63 5.23 14.45 16.58
CA ARG A 63 5.29 14.98 17.96
C ARG A 63 6.62 15.69 18.21
N ALA A 64 6.63 16.70 19.08
CA ALA A 64 7.83 17.46 19.44
C ALA A 64 9.01 16.58 19.90
N GLU A 65 8.75 15.49 20.62
CA GLU A 65 9.76 14.49 21.00
C GLU A 65 10.31 13.71 19.82
N SER A 66 9.46 13.33 18.86
CA SER A 66 9.87 12.62 17.66
C SER A 66 10.63 13.54 16.69
N LEU A 67 10.26 14.81 16.60
CA LEU A 67 11.00 15.80 15.82
C LEU A 67 12.38 16.09 16.43
N ARG A 68 12.49 16.12 17.77
CA ARG A 68 13.80 16.15 18.46
C ARG A 68 14.65 14.92 18.13
N ALA A 69 14.04 13.75 18.03
CA ALA A 69 14.75 12.54 17.61
C ALA A 69 15.20 12.58 16.15
N VAL A 70 14.43 13.16 15.24
CA VAL A 70 14.83 13.34 13.84
C VAL A 70 16.02 14.30 13.73
N ARG A 71 16.07 15.37 14.53
CA ARG A 71 17.26 16.27 14.59
C ARG A 71 18.51 15.51 15.02
N ALA A 72 18.41 14.76 16.13
CA ALA A 72 19.53 13.96 16.61
C ALA A 72 19.95 12.87 15.59
N LEU A 73 19.01 12.39 14.78
CA LEU A 73 19.26 11.40 13.73
C LEU A 73 20.03 11.99 12.55
N GLU A 74 19.75 13.24 12.14
CA GLU A 74 20.53 13.96 11.13
C GLU A 74 22.00 14.09 11.56
N GLU A 75 22.24 14.41 12.83
CA GLU A 75 23.58 14.51 13.41
C GLU A 75 24.31 13.17 13.45
N VAL A 76 23.63 12.10 13.89
CA VAL A 76 24.20 10.73 13.95
C VAL A 76 24.54 10.20 12.56
N LEU A 77 23.77 10.59 11.54
CA LEU A 77 23.98 10.18 10.16
C LEU A 77 24.88 11.15 9.37
N GLY A 78 25.35 12.24 10.00
CA GLY A 78 26.19 13.24 9.34
C GLY A 78 25.50 13.84 8.10
N LEU A 79 24.21 14.17 8.23
CA LEU A 79 23.42 14.82 7.19
C LEU A 79 23.44 16.35 7.39
N PRO A 80 23.20 17.14 6.32
CA PRO A 80 22.99 18.57 6.46
C PRO A 80 21.83 18.87 7.43
N GLU A 81 21.97 19.95 8.21
CA GLU A 81 20.98 20.34 9.22
C GLU A 81 19.60 20.53 8.57
N ARG A 82 18.55 20.00 9.21
CA ARG A 82 17.15 20.07 8.77
C ARG A 82 16.83 19.39 7.45
N SER A 83 17.73 18.58 6.89
CA SER A 83 17.53 17.90 5.61
C SER A 83 16.38 16.88 5.66
N LEU A 84 16.22 16.13 6.74
CA LEU A 84 15.10 15.22 6.98
C LEU A 84 13.88 15.95 7.54
N LEU A 85 14.09 16.96 8.41
CA LEU A 85 13.00 17.74 8.98
C LEU A 85 12.18 18.50 7.94
N ARG A 86 12.84 19.12 6.94
CA ARG A 86 12.13 19.87 5.89
C ARG A 86 11.17 18.98 5.09
N LEU A 87 11.51 17.69 4.91
CA LEU A 87 10.66 16.70 4.25
C LEU A 87 9.39 16.34 5.08
N LEU A 88 9.37 16.76 6.35
CA LEU A 88 8.21 16.68 7.23
C LEU A 88 7.38 17.98 7.17
N ASP A 89 8.02 19.15 7.03
CA ASP A 89 7.38 20.48 6.98
C ASP A 89 6.67 20.78 5.63
N ASP A 90 7.24 20.35 4.48
CA ASP A 90 6.71 20.63 3.12
C ASP A 90 5.35 19.94 2.81
N GLY A 91 4.82 19.16 3.76
CA GLY A 91 3.54 18.46 3.66
C GLY A 91 2.31 19.30 4.04
N GLU A 92 2.46 20.35 4.86
CA GLU A 92 1.32 21.11 5.40
C GLU A 92 0.85 22.25 4.49
N ALA A 93 1.70 22.81 3.64
CA ALA A 93 1.43 24.05 2.90
C ALA A 93 0.58 23.90 1.60
N ARG A 94 -0.03 22.74 1.32
CA ARG A 94 -0.76 22.47 0.06
C ARG A 94 -2.23 22.07 0.23
N GLU A 95 -2.78 22.22 1.43
CA GLU A 95 -4.15 21.79 1.78
C GLU A 95 -5.26 22.81 1.48
N ALA A 96 -4.95 23.97 0.87
CA ALA A 96 -5.99 24.90 0.45
C ALA A 96 -6.66 24.48 -0.88
N GLU A 97 -7.96 24.19 -0.79
CA GLU A 97 -8.95 24.02 -1.88
C GLU A 97 -8.84 22.78 -2.77
N ARG A 98 -9.15 21.58 -2.23
CA ARG A 98 -9.62 20.43 -3.03
C ARG A 98 -10.72 19.69 -2.27
N PRO A 99 -11.80 19.21 -2.94
CA PRO A 99 -12.89 18.50 -2.27
C PRO A 99 -12.34 17.29 -1.50
N ALA A 100 -12.85 17.11 -0.28
CA ALA A 100 -12.28 16.27 0.77
C ALA A 100 -11.83 14.87 0.28
N GLY A 101 -10.51 14.63 0.31
CA GLY A 101 -9.89 13.34 -0.03
C GLY A 101 -10.24 12.24 0.98
N ARG A 102 -11.10 11.30 0.56
CA ARG A 102 -11.65 10.20 1.38
C ARG A 102 -10.85 8.89 1.36
N SER A 103 -9.81 8.81 0.54
CA SER A 103 -8.96 7.61 0.37
C SER A 103 -7.84 7.50 1.42
N TYR A 104 -7.34 8.65 1.88
CA TYR A 104 -6.08 8.71 2.62
C TYR A 104 -6.21 8.23 4.07
N ARG A 105 -7.13 8.82 4.84
CA ARG A 105 -7.29 8.49 6.27
C ARG A 105 -7.74 7.04 6.48
N SER A 106 -8.66 6.56 5.65
CA SER A 106 -9.13 5.17 5.69
C SER A 106 -7.99 4.17 5.48
N LEU A 107 -7.10 4.41 4.51
CA LEU A 107 -5.98 3.50 4.24
C LEU A 107 -4.92 3.49 5.35
N VAL A 108 -4.72 4.61 6.05
CA VAL A 108 -3.79 4.70 7.19
C VAL A 108 -4.38 4.06 8.44
N GLU A 109 -5.65 4.34 8.75
CA GLU A 109 -6.38 3.76 9.88
C GLU A 109 -6.50 2.24 9.71
N ALA A 110 -6.83 1.78 8.49
CA ALA A 110 -6.83 0.38 8.11
C ALA A 110 -5.47 -0.31 8.33
N SER A 111 -4.33 0.37 8.19
CA SER A 111 -3.01 -0.28 8.35
C SER A 111 -2.82 -0.91 9.73
N GLY A 112 -3.21 -0.21 10.80
CA GLY A 112 -3.10 -0.73 12.16
C GLY A 112 -4.10 -1.86 12.44
N VAL A 113 -5.27 -1.82 11.79
CA VAL A 113 -6.28 -2.88 11.86
C VAL A 113 -5.84 -4.13 11.12
N VAL A 114 -5.32 -3.97 9.90
CA VAL A 114 -4.76 -5.04 9.07
C VAL A 114 -3.67 -5.79 9.84
N GLU A 115 -2.73 -5.08 10.48
CA GLU A 115 -1.69 -5.71 11.31
C GLU A 115 -2.28 -6.56 12.44
N ARG A 116 -3.31 -6.06 13.15
CA ARG A 116 -4.00 -6.82 14.21
C ARG A 116 -4.72 -8.06 13.66
N LEU A 117 -5.41 -7.93 12.53
CA LEU A 117 -6.12 -9.04 11.88
C LEU A 117 -5.14 -10.12 11.39
N ILE A 118 -4.01 -9.72 10.80
CA ILE A 118 -2.94 -10.63 10.37
C ILE A 118 -2.29 -11.33 11.57
N ALA A 119 -2.02 -10.60 12.66
CA ALA A 119 -1.47 -11.19 13.88
C ALA A 119 -2.41 -12.27 14.46
N GLY A 120 -3.72 -12.03 14.42
CA GLY A 120 -4.73 -13.02 14.82
C GLY A 120 -4.84 -14.24 13.89
N LEU A 121 -4.18 -14.22 12.73
CA LEU A 121 -4.05 -15.35 11.81
C LEU A 121 -2.73 -16.10 11.99
N GLU A 122 -1.86 -15.67 12.92
CA GLU A 122 -0.54 -16.28 13.19
C GLU A 122 0.36 -16.35 11.95
N SER A 123 0.12 -15.46 10.98
CA SER A 123 0.88 -15.41 9.73
C SER A 123 1.95 -14.31 9.80
N PRO A 124 3.16 -14.54 9.23
CA PRO A 124 4.17 -13.50 9.12
C PRO A 124 3.66 -12.33 8.28
N VAL A 125 4.03 -11.11 8.68
CA VAL A 125 3.56 -9.85 8.07
C VAL A 125 3.93 -9.75 6.59
N ASP A 126 5.02 -10.41 6.17
CA ASP A 126 5.48 -10.44 4.77
C ASP A 126 4.86 -11.56 3.92
N GLY A 127 4.11 -12.49 4.54
CA GLY A 127 3.51 -13.66 3.89
C GLY A 127 4.50 -14.68 3.30
N GLY A 128 5.78 -14.31 3.10
CA GLY A 128 6.77 -15.16 2.43
C GLY A 128 6.69 -15.13 0.89
N LEU A 129 5.94 -14.19 0.31
CA LEU A 129 5.64 -14.15 -1.13
C LEU A 129 5.96 -12.79 -1.76
N HIS A 130 6.58 -12.83 -2.94
CA HIS A 130 6.70 -11.69 -3.84
C HIS A 130 5.76 -11.84 -5.03
N THR A 131 5.11 -10.75 -5.44
CA THR A 131 4.25 -10.76 -6.62
C THR A 131 5.10 -10.70 -7.88
N VAL A 132 4.89 -11.66 -8.80
CA VAL A 132 5.52 -11.70 -10.12
C VAL A 132 4.58 -11.14 -11.19
N GLY A 133 3.28 -11.44 -11.07
CA GLY A 133 2.25 -10.92 -11.96
C GLY A 133 0.92 -10.86 -11.23
N HIS A 134 0.14 -9.84 -11.52
CA HIS A 134 -1.17 -9.65 -10.90
C HIS A 134 -2.12 -8.97 -11.87
N GLN A 135 -3.22 -9.64 -12.17
CA GLN A 135 -4.33 -9.07 -12.91
C GLN A 135 -5.56 -8.97 -12.01
N GLU A 136 -6.13 -7.77 -11.93
CA GLU A 136 -7.39 -7.51 -11.23
C GLU A 136 -8.46 -7.02 -12.21
N ARG A 137 -9.66 -7.58 -12.07
CA ARG A 137 -10.88 -7.08 -12.72
C ARG A 137 -11.85 -6.63 -11.67
N VAL A 138 -12.25 -5.37 -11.73
CA VAL A 138 -13.18 -4.73 -10.81
C VAL A 138 -14.48 -4.44 -11.54
N SER A 139 -15.61 -4.69 -10.89
CA SER A 139 -16.94 -4.38 -11.44
C SER A 139 -17.63 -3.31 -10.59
N ILE A 140 -18.15 -2.28 -11.25
CA ILE A 140 -18.96 -1.23 -10.66
C ILE A 140 -20.42 -1.41 -11.13
N GLY A 141 -21.35 -1.36 -10.18
CA GLY A 141 -22.77 -1.62 -10.39
C GLY A 141 -23.58 -0.40 -10.85
N ALA A 142 -24.87 -0.63 -11.09
CA ALA A 142 -25.81 0.38 -11.57
C ALA A 142 -26.06 1.50 -10.54
N HIS A 143 -25.84 1.23 -9.25
CA HIS A 143 -25.92 2.22 -8.18
C HIS A 143 -24.56 2.87 -7.88
N ARG A 144 -23.59 2.72 -8.78
CA ARG A 144 -22.22 3.25 -8.68
C ARG A 144 -21.41 2.60 -7.55
N GLU A 145 -21.89 1.52 -6.98
CA GLU A 145 -21.26 0.71 -5.95
C GLU A 145 -20.15 -0.17 -6.54
N LEU A 146 -19.08 -0.38 -5.80
CA LEU A 146 -18.23 -1.55 -6.05
C LEU A 146 -19.13 -2.79 -5.93
N LEU A 147 -19.07 -3.72 -6.87
CA LEU A 147 -19.77 -5.01 -6.75
C LEU A 147 -18.81 -6.12 -6.33
N GLY A 148 -17.56 -5.98 -6.73
CA GLY A 148 -16.53 -6.94 -6.41
C GLY A 148 -15.31 -6.83 -7.31
N ARG A 149 -14.35 -7.71 -7.01
CA ARG A 149 -13.12 -7.86 -7.75
C ARG A 149 -12.75 -9.33 -7.90
N ASP A 150 -12.20 -9.68 -9.05
CA ASP A 150 -11.52 -10.94 -9.30
C ASP A 150 -10.03 -10.67 -9.53
N SER A 151 -9.19 -11.46 -8.88
CA SER A 151 -7.73 -11.36 -8.88
C SER A 151 -7.14 -12.67 -9.38
N GLN A 152 -6.22 -12.59 -10.33
CA GLN A 152 -5.36 -13.70 -10.77
C GLN A 152 -3.91 -13.30 -10.54
N GLN A 153 -3.17 -14.12 -9.81
CA GLN A 153 -1.87 -13.73 -9.30
C GLN A 153 -0.84 -14.85 -9.45
N VAL A 154 0.34 -14.48 -9.93
CA VAL A 154 1.56 -15.30 -9.85
C VAL A 154 2.43 -14.73 -8.74
N VAL A 155 2.75 -15.56 -7.77
CA VAL A 155 3.68 -15.23 -6.68
C VAL A 155 4.93 -16.08 -6.75
N ARG A 156 6.02 -15.61 -6.14
CA ARG A 156 7.25 -16.37 -5.89
C ARG A 156 7.51 -16.42 -4.40
N ALA A 157 7.72 -17.60 -3.85
CA ALA A 157 8.13 -17.74 -2.46
C ALA A 157 9.58 -17.27 -2.28
N HIS A 158 9.86 -16.48 -1.24
CA HIS A 158 11.23 -16.07 -0.88
C HIS A 158 11.76 -16.80 0.36
N ARG A 159 10.96 -17.69 0.93
CA ARG A 159 11.35 -18.64 1.98
C ARG A 159 10.66 -19.98 1.78
N ASP A 160 11.20 -21.01 2.41
CA ASP A 160 10.58 -22.33 2.42
C ASP A 160 9.33 -22.36 3.31
N GLY A 161 8.42 -23.27 2.97
CA GLY A 161 7.28 -23.60 3.82
C GLY A 161 6.03 -22.74 3.61
N VAL A 162 6.02 -21.88 2.59
CA VAL A 162 4.86 -21.02 2.32
C VAL A 162 3.72 -21.84 1.75
N ASP A 163 2.59 -21.86 2.44
CA ASP A 163 1.40 -22.64 2.07
C ASP A 163 0.12 -21.80 1.98
N ARG A 164 0.23 -20.47 2.06
CA ARG A 164 -0.93 -19.58 2.03
C ARG A 164 -0.59 -18.17 1.55
N TYR A 165 -1.63 -17.45 1.16
CA TYR A 165 -1.64 -16.02 0.86
C TYR A 165 -2.70 -15.31 1.72
N LEU A 166 -2.42 -14.07 2.13
CA LEU A 166 -3.40 -13.23 2.83
C LEU A 166 -3.97 -12.20 1.86
N ALA A 167 -5.24 -12.37 1.51
CA ALA A 167 -5.96 -11.43 0.67
C ALA A 167 -6.66 -10.39 1.55
N ILE A 168 -6.38 -9.10 1.29
CA ILE A 168 -6.93 -7.98 2.06
C ILE A 168 -7.93 -7.23 1.17
N HIS A 169 -9.17 -7.10 1.64
CA HIS A 169 -10.21 -6.27 1.06
C HIS A 169 -10.48 -5.08 1.98
N HIS A 170 -10.67 -3.92 1.38
CA HIS A 170 -11.08 -2.71 2.06
C HIS A 170 -12.33 -2.23 1.34
N GLY A 171 -13.47 -2.33 2.01
CA GLY A 171 -14.73 -1.87 1.46
C GLY A 171 -14.81 -0.35 1.38
N ASP A 172 -15.63 0.13 0.45
CA ASP A 172 -15.96 1.56 0.37
C ASP A 172 -16.75 2.02 1.62
N PRO A 173 -16.84 3.33 1.90
CA PRO A 173 -17.56 3.82 3.08
C PRO A 173 -19.00 3.30 3.17
N GLY A 174 -19.37 2.81 4.36
CA GLY A 174 -20.65 2.14 4.58
C GLY A 174 -20.65 0.65 4.21
N CYS A 175 -19.53 0.09 3.77
CA CYS A 175 -19.36 -1.35 3.62
C CYS A 175 -19.71 -2.08 4.91
N ASP A 176 -20.46 -3.17 4.77
CA ASP A 176 -20.66 -4.16 5.81
C ASP A 176 -19.73 -5.36 5.52
N PRO A 177 -18.54 -5.43 6.15
CA PRO A 177 -17.59 -6.49 5.89
C PRO A 177 -18.10 -7.88 6.29
N SER A 178 -19.15 -7.98 7.12
CA SER A 178 -19.75 -9.27 7.49
C SER A 178 -20.55 -9.90 6.33
N ARG A 179 -20.94 -9.08 5.35
CA ARG A 179 -21.70 -9.50 4.16
C ARG A 179 -20.82 -9.66 2.92
N VAL A 180 -19.52 -9.33 3.02
CA VAL A 180 -18.55 -9.50 1.93
C VAL A 180 -18.25 -10.99 1.76
N GLN A 181 -18.39 -11.49 0.53
CA GLN A 181 -18.10 -12.89 0.23
C GLN A 181 -16.70 -13.04 -0.34
N VAL A 182 -15.96 -14.02 0.18
CA VAL A 182 -14.62 -14.38 -0.30
C VAL A 182 -14.74 -15.61 -1.19
N ARG A 183 -14.35 -15.47 -2.46
CA ARG A 183 -14.32 -16.56 -3.42
C ARG A 183 -12.88 -17.01 -3.67
N ALA A 184 -12.57 -18.26 -3.33
CA ALA A 184 -11.37 -18.92 -3.83
C ALA A 184 -11.72 -19.54 -5.19
N ALA A 185 -10.96 -19.21 -6.24
CA ALA A 185 -11.29 -19.58 -7.62
C ALA A 185 -10.30 -20.61 -8.19
N GLU A 186 -9.01 -20.26 -8.26
CA GLU A 186 -7.98 -21.13 -8.83
C GLU A 186 -6.89 -21.46 -7.80
N ASN A 187 -6.52 -22.74 -7.71
CA ASN A 187 -5.37 -23.25 -6.94
C ASN A 187 -5.29 -22.75 -5.49
N CYS A 188 -6.44 -22.44 -4.88
CA CYS A 188 -6.48 -22.10 -3.46
C CYS A 188 -7.85 -22.42 -2.89
N ARG A 189 -7.90 -22.42 -1.56
CA ARG A 189 -9.14 -22.59 -0.80
C ARG A 189 -9.21 -21.55 0.31
N THR A 190 -10.40 -21.03 0.59
CA THR A 190 -10.60 -20.08 1.67
C THR A 190 -10.34 -20.76 3.02
N GLY A 191 -9.46 -20.15 3.82
CA GLY A 191 -9.17 -20.52 5.20
C GLY A 191 -9.97 -19.65 6.17
N ARG A 192 -9.31 -19.10 7.20
CA ARG A 192 -9.96 -18.19 8.14
C ARG A 192 -10.21 -16.84 7.47
N VAL A 193 -11.35 -16.25 7.78
CA VAL A 193 -11.70 -14.88 7.39
C VAL A 193 -11.90 -14.06 8.66
N ARG A 194 -11.29 -12.88 8.70
CA ARG A 194 -11.37 -11.93 9.82
C ARG A 194 -11.69 -10.56 9.27
N TRP A 195 -12.45 -9.77 9.99
CA TRP A 195 -12.79 -8.42 9.58
C TRP A 195 -12.94 -7.49 10.77
N ASP A 196 -12.99 -6.20 10.47
CA ASP A 196 -13.20 -5.11 11.41
C ASP A 196 -14.30 -4.20 10.89
N THR A 197 -15.40 -4.12 11.64
CA THR A 197 -16.61 -3.39 11.22
C THR A 197 -16.41 -1.88 11.19
N GLU A 198 -15.53 -1.34 12.06
CA GLU A 198 -15.31 0.11 12.15
C GLU A 198 -14.57 0.63 10.91
N THR A 199 -13.61 -0.13 10.40
CA THR A 199 -12.78 0.26 9.26
C THR A 199 -13.20 -0.36 7.93
N GLY A 200 -14.14 -1.32 7.92
CA GLY A 200 -14.57 -2.01 6.69
C GLY A 200 -13.49 -2.93 6.10
N VAL A 201 -12.46 -3.27 6.88
CA VAL A 201 -11.36 -4.13 6.44
C VAL A 201 -11.72 -5.59 6.64
N LEU A 202 -11.43 -6.40 5.64
CA LEU A 202 -11.52 -7.86 5.70
C LEU A 202 -10.21 -8.48 5.23
N VAL A 203 -9.74 -9.49 5.96
CA VAL A 203 -8.56 -10.29 5.65
C VAL A 203 -8.97 -11.75 5.55
N ALA A 204 -8.68 -12.38 4.42
CA ALA A 204 -8.95 -13.77 4.15
C ALA A 204 -7.65 -14.55 3.93
N GLU A 205 -7.52 -15.70 4.60
CA GLU A 205 -6.51 -16.68 4.25
C GLU A 205 -6.93 -17.43 2.98
N LEU A 206 -6.02 -17.52 2.03
CA LEU A 206 -6.11 -18.39 0.86
C LEU A 206 -5.03 -19.45 0.99
N LEU A 207 -5.45 -20.66 1.34
CA LEU A 207 -4.55 -21.78 1.53
C LEU A 207 -4.25 -22.41 0.18
N PHE A 208 -2.99 -22.71 -0.07
CA PHE A 208 -2.53 -23.46 -1.23
C PHE A 208 -2.59 -24.95 -0.93
N ASP A 209 -2.84 -25.76 -1.96
CA ASP A 209 -2.73 -27.23 -1.85
C ASP A 209 -1.27 -27.70 -2.02
N ALA A 210 -0.32 -26.76 -1.92
CA ALA A 210 1.11 -26.99 -2.03
C ALA A 210 1.86 -26.17 -1.00
N ARG A 211 2.98 -26.71 -0.52
CA ARG A 211 3.94 -26.00 0.33
C ARG A 211 5.15 -25.61 -0.51
N LEU A 212 5.28 -24.32 -0.79
CA LEU A 212 6.28 -23.75 -1.67
C LEU A 212 7.66 -23.69 -0.99
N ARG A 213 8.69 -23.95 -1.78
CA ARG A 213 10.10 -23.71 -1.45
C ARG A 213 10.54 -22.34 -1.97
N ALA A 214 11.60 -21.79 -1.38
CA ALA A 214 12.19 -20.54 -1.82
C ALA A 214 12.54 -20.62 -3.32
N GLY A 215 12.10 -19.60 -4.07
CA GLY A 215 12.26 -19.51 -5.52
C GLY A 215 11.10 -20.09 -6.34
N GLU A 216 10.28 -20.97 -5.76
CA GLU A 216 9.14 -21.56 -6.48
C GLU A 216 8.07 -20.52 -6.76
N THR A 217 7.43 -20.66 -7.92
CA THR A 217 6.32 -19.82 -8.33
C THR A 217 4.99 -20.53 -8.20
N TYR A 218 3.94 -19.81 -7.85
CA TYR A 218 2.61 -20.34 -7.72
C TYR A 218 1.58 -19.40 -8.35
N PHE A 219 0.68 -19.97 -9.15
CA PHE A 219 -0.45 -19.26 -9.75
C PHE A 219 -1.73 -19.62 -9.01
N PHE A 220 -2.50 -18.62 -8.61
CA PHE A 220 -3.78 -18.79 -7.95
C PHE A 220 -4.73 -17.62 -8.27
N GLY A 221 -6.01 -17.81 -7.99
CA GLY A 221 -7.06 -16.83 -8.25
C GLY A 221 -8.08 -16.76 -7.14
N TYR A 222 -8.55 -15.55 -6.85
CA TYR A 222 -9.52 -15.27 -5.79
C TYR A 222 -10.35 -14.03 -6.11
N GLY A 223 -11.45 -13.82 -5.40
CA GLY A 223 -12.26 -12.63 -5.54
C GLY A 223 -12.96 -12.23 -4.24
N PHE A 224 -13.42 -10.99 -4.22
CA PHE A 224 -14.30 -10.45 -3.19
C PHE A 224 -15.56 -9.95 -3.86
N GLU A 225 -16.71 -10.30 -3.31
CA GLU A 225 -18.00 -9.72 -3.68
C GLU A 225 -18.43 -8.80 -2.53
N ASP A 226 -18.49 -7.52 -2.85
CA ASP A 226 -18.83 -6.47 -1.91
C ASP A 226 -19.67 -5.46 -2.67
N GLY A 227 -20.99 -5.59 -2.57
CA GLY A 227 -21.99 -4.63 -3.05
C GLY A 227 -22.72 -3.93 -1.91
N THR A 228 -22.07 -3.82 -0.76
CA THR A 228 -22.71 -3.37 0.48
C THR A 228 -22.52 -1.87 0.73
N ALA A 229 -21.48 -1.30 0.15
CA ALA A 229 -21.11 0.09 0.29
C ALA A 229 -21.92 1.03 -0.61
N GLY A 230 -21.72 2.34 -0.43
CA GLY A 230 -22.29 3.36 -1.29
C GLY A 230 -21.56 3.53 -2.63
N SER A 231 -21.74 4.70 -3.24
CA SER A 231 -21.09 5.02 -4.50
C SER A 231 -19.57 5.06 -4.36
N SER A 232 -18.89 4.29 -5.19
CA SER A 232 -17.45 4.27 -5.39
C SER A 232 -17.03 5.34 -6.40
N SER A 233 -15.86 5.94 -6.22
CA SER A 233 -15.29 6.92 -7.17
C SER A 233 -13.85 6.58 -7.55
N GLU A 234 -13.33 5.48 -7.03
CA GLU A 234 -11.97 5.04 -7.30
C GLU A 234 -11.77 3.58 -6.90
N TYR A 235 -10.74 2.97 -7.49
CA TYR A 235 -10.21 1.71 -7.04
C TYR A 235 -8.70 1.83 -6.89
N VAL A 236 -8.18 1.36 -5.75
CA VAL A 236 -6.76 1.44 -5.39
C VAL A 236 -6.18 0.09 -5.03
N ARG A 237 -4.92 -0.11 -5.41
CA ARG A 237 -4.13 -1.25 -4.99
C ARG A 237 -2.82 -0.79 -4.37
N GLY A 238 -2.58 -1.27 -3.15
CA GLY A 238 -1.31 -1.08 -2.45
C GLY A 238 -0.29 -2.16 -2.80
N PHE A 239 0.97 -1.74 -2.93
CA PHE A 239 2.12 -2.59 -3.19
C PHE A 239 3.21 -2.30 -2.15
N SER A 240 3.52 -3.29 -1.32
CA SER A 240 4.57 -3.18 -0.31
C SER A 240 5.97 -3.40 -0.88
N PHE A 241 6.07 -4.07 -2.03
CA PHE A 241 7.32 -4.43 -2.68
C PHE A 241 7.34 -4.01 -4.14
N ALA A 242 8.54 -3.73 -4.64
CA ALA A 242 8.76 -3.48 -6.05
C ALA A 242 8.78 -4.81 -6.82
N GLY A 243 8.36 -4.77 -8.08
CA GLY A 243 8.50 -5.86 -9.02
C GLY A 243 7.18 -6.47 -9.49
N GLY A 244 7.29 -7.21 -10.59
CA GLY A 244 6.17 -7.83 -11.27
C GLY A 244 5.36 -6.86 -12.12
N GLN A 245 4.51 -7.45 -12.95
CA GLN A 245 3.52 -6.73 -13.77
C GLN A 245 2.19 -6.64 -13.01
N TYR A 246 1.55 -5.48 -13.07
CA TYR A 246 0.20 -5.29 -12.57
C TYR A 246 -0.73 -4.81 -13.68
N VAL A 247 -1.88 -5.44 -13.79
CA VAL A 247 -2.96 -5.05 -14.69
C VAL A 247 -4.21 -4.82 -13.86
N LEU A 248 -4.78 -3.62 -13.97
CA LEU A 248 -6.07 -3.29 -13.36
C LEU A 248 -7.05 -2.96 -14.47
N GLN A 249 -8.18 -3.65 -14.49
CA GLN A 249 -9.33 -3.32 -15.33
C GLN A 249 -10.52 -2.98 -14.45
N VAL A 250 -11.18 -1.87 -14.73
CA VAL A 250 -12.45 -1.48 -14.09
C VAL A 250 -13.54 -1.51 -15.16
N ARG A 251 -14.63 -2.22 -14.89
CA ARG A 251 -15.81 -2.32 -15.74
C ARG A 251 -16.98 -1.62 -15.09
N PHE A 252 -17.66 -0.78 -15.85
CA PHE A 252 -18.84 -0.03 -15.41
C PHE A 252 -20.13 -0.65 -15.96
N ASP A 253 -21.19 -0.52 -15.18
CA ASP A 253 -22.55 -0.81 -15.61
C ASP A 253 -23.01 0.15 -16.72
N GLU A 254 -23.95 -0.26 -17.58
CA GLU A 254 -24.51 0.60 -18.63
C GLU A 254 -25.25 1.81 -18.10
N HIS A 255 -25.87 1.68 -16.93
CA HIS A 255 -26.68 2.73 -16.34
C HIS A 255 -25.86 3.66 -15.44
N ALA A 256 -24.56 3.38 -15.27
CA ALA A 256 -23.65 4.15 -14.43
C ALA A 256 -22.29 4.35 -15.12
N LEU A 257 -22.28 5.14 -16.19
CA LEU A 257 -21.04 5.47 -16.91
C LEU A 257 -20.31 6.66 -16.28
N PRO A 258 -18.97 6.59 -16.13
CA PRO A 258 -18.18 7.71 -15.67
C PRO A 258 -18.05 8.79 -16.75
N ALA A 259 -18.04 10.06 -16.34
CA ALA A 259 -17.76 11.19 -17.22
C ALA A 259 -16.26 11.27 -17.56
N ARG A 260 -15.40 10.92 -16.60
CA ARG A 260 -13.94 10.95 -16.77
C ARG A 260 -13.30 9.87 -15.90
N CYS A 261 -12.31 9.18 -16.44
CA CYS A 261 -11.46 8.24 -15.71
C CYS A 261 -10.01 8.71 -15.76
N ARG A 262 -9.27 8.58 -14.66
CA ARG A 262 -7.86 8.94 -14.59
C ARG A 262 -7.07 7.86 -13.87
N ARG A 263 -5.89 7.55 -14.38
CA ARG A 263 -4.92 6.75 -13.64
C ARG A 263 -4.08 7.64 -12.74
N PHE A 264 -3.76 7.15 -11.55
CA PHE A 264 -2.85 7.83 -10.63
C PHE A 264 -1.89 6.86 -9.96
N ALA A 265 -0.80 7.42 -9.47
CA ALA A 265 0.14 6.74 -8.60
C ALA A 265 0.40 7.59 -7.35
N GLN A 266 0.65 6.93 -6.24
CA GLN A 266 0.89 7.57 -4.96
C GLN A 266 1.99 6.78 -4.22
N THR A 267 2.97 7.46 -3.62
CA THR A 267 4.15 6.78 -3.05
C THR A 267 3.86 6.13 -1.70
N SER A 268 2.90 6.67 -0.97
CA SER A 268 2.41 6.13 0.31
C SER A 268 1.03 6.70 0.61
N ALA A 269 0.27 6.05 1.49
CA ALA A 269 -0.95 6.65 2.00
C ALA A 269 -0.60 8.04 2.57
N GLY A 270 -1.09 9.10 1.93
CA GLY A 270 -0.90 10.50 2.35
C GLY A 270 0.00 11.35 1.49
N SER A 271 0.79 10.75 0.61
CA SER A 271 1.51 11.54 -0.38
C SER A 271 0.53 12.09 -1.42
N THR A 272 0.87 13.23 -2.02
CA THR A 272 0.13 13.78 -3.16
C THR A 272 -0.03 12.74 -4.28
N ARG A 273 -1.26 12.60 -4.78
CA ARG A 273 -1.51 11.78 -5.99
C ARG A 273 -0.77 12.40 -7.16
N SER A 274 0.04 11.59 -7.83
CA SER A 274 0.63 11.95 -9.10
C SER A 274 -0.31 11.49 -10.21
N PRO A 275 -1.09 12.39 -10.85
CA PRO A 275 -1.89 12.00 -12.00
C PRO A 275 -0.97 11.48 -13.10
N ARG A 276 -1.38 10.38 -13.74
CA ARG A 276 -0.59 9.70 -14.77
C ARG A 276 -1.24 9.78 -16.16
N GLY A 277 -2.44 10.35 -16.26
CA GLY A 277 -3.16 10.58 -17.51
C GLY A 277 -4.64 10.19 -17.44
N ASP A 278 -5.42 10.71 -18.39
CA ASP A 278 -6.81 10.30 -18.61
C ASP A 278 -6.87 8.91 -19.23
N LEU A 279 -7.93 8.17 -18.91
CA LEU A 279 -8.24 6.86 -19.48
C LEU A 279 -9.52 6.96 -20.28
N THR A 280 -9.47 6.45 -21.52
CA THR A 280 -10.64 6.39 -22.40
C THR A 280 -11.47 5.15 -22.08
N LEU A 281 -12.76 5.36 -21.79
CA LEU A 281 -13.72 4.28 -21.61
C LEU A 281 -13.92 3.51 -22.92
N SER A 282 -13.77 2.19 -22.89
CA SER A 282 -14.07 1.36 -24.05
C SER A 282 -15.58 1.37 -24.33
N GLY A 283 -16.00 1.57 -25.58
CA GLY A 283 -17.42 1.75 -25.92
C GLY A 283 -18.28 0.53 -25.55
N ARG A 284 -18.14 -0.59 -26.27
CA ARG A 284 -18.99 -1.78 -26.10
C ARG A 284 -18.83 -2.46 -24.73
N HIS A 285 -17.62 -2.45 -24.19
CA HIS A 285 -17.29 -3.21 -22.98
C HIS A 285 -17.30 -2.36 -21.71
N ARG A 286 -17.41 -1.03 -21.83
CA ARG A 286 -17.51 -0.09 -20.71
C ARG A 286 -16.39 -0.26 -19.70
N THR A 287 -15.17 -0.47 -20.21
CA THR A 287 -14.00 -0.74 -19.38
C THR A 287 -12.92 0.31 -19.55
N VAL A 288 -12.23 0.61 -18.47
CA VAL A 288 -10.91 1.25 -18.49
C VAL A 288 -9.88 0.29 -17.92
N HIS A 289 -8.62 0.45 -18.29
CA HIS A 289 -7.56 -0.35 -17.71
C HIS A 289 -6.27 0.44 -17.62
N LEU A 290 -5.37 -0.02 -16.75
CA LEU A 290 -3.97 0.36 -16.73
C LEU A 290 -3.09 -0.87 -16.63
N VAL A 291 -1.86 -0.72 -17.10
CA VAL A 291 -0.80 -1.72 -16.96
C VAL A 291 0.43 -1.03 -16.40
N GLU A 292 1.02 -1.62 -15.37
CA GLU A 292 2.32 -1.24 -14.82
C GLU A 292 3.28 -2.42 -15.00
N GLN A 293 4.32 -2.23 -15.82
CA GLN A 293 5.27 -3.30 -16.18
C GLN A 293 6.29 -3.58 -15.08
N GLY A 294 6.52 -2.59 -14.20
CA GLY A 294 7.46 -2.70 -13.09
C GLY A 294 6.91 -1.95 -11.90
N VAL A 295 6.07 -2.63 -11.12
CA VAL A 295 5.41 -2.02 -9.98
C VAL A 295 6.44 -1.48 -8.99
N ARG A 296 6.21 -0.27 -8.50
CA ARG A 296 6.99 0.34 -7.43
C ARG A 296 6.19 0.28 -6.12
N PRO A 297 6.87 0.26 -4.96
CA PRO A 297 6.17 0.37 -3.69
C PRO A 297 5.33 1.64 -3.65
N GLY A 298 4.11 1.54 -3.15
CA GLY A 298 3.14 2.62 -3.14
C GLY A 298 1.74 2.14 -3.51
N ILE A 299 0.92 3.04 -4.01
CA ILE A 299 -0.47 2.83 -4.39
C ILE A 299 -0.62 3.17 -5.87
N LEU A 300 -1.30 2.29 -6.61
CA LEU A 300 -1.73 2.54 -7.98
C LEU A 300 -3.25 2.42 -8.04
N GLY A 301 -3.89 3.24 -8.85
CA GLY A 301 -5.34 3.22 -8.93
C GLY A 301 -5.89 3.93 -10.15
N ILE A 302 -7.20 3.80 -10.28
CA ILE A 302 -8.02 4.53 -11.23
C ILE A 302 -9.06 5.28 -10.40
N ASP A 303 -9.18 6.58 -10.59
CA ASP A 303 -10.30 7.37 -10.10
C ASP A 303 -11.21 7.77 -11.26
N TRP A 304 -12.46 8.09 -10.94
CA TRP A 304 -13.43 8.53 -11.92
C TRP A 304 -14.40 9.57 -11.34
N ASP A 305 -14.85 10.46 -12.22
CA ASP A 305 -15.95 11.37 -11.95
C ASP A 305 -17.22 10.80 -12.56
N TRP A 306 -18.31 10.89 -11.82
CA TRP A 306 -19.63 10.51 -12.32
C TRP A 306 -20.24 11.59 -13.21
N ALA A 307 -21.03 11.16 -14.19
CA ALA A 307 -21.91 12.03 -14.96
C ALA A 307 -23.13 12.48 -14.15
#